data_AF-W4JTY6-F1
#
_entry.id   AF-W4JTY6-F1
#
_cell.length_a   1.000
_cell.length_b   1.000
_cell.length_c   1.000
_cell.angle_alpha   90.00
_cell.angle_beta   90.00
_cell.angle_gamma   90.00
#
_symmetry.space_group_name_H-M   'P 1'
#
loop_
_entity.id
_entity.type
_entity.pdbx_description
1 polymer ?
#
loop_
_entity_poly.entity_id
_entity_poly.type
_entity_poly.pdbx_seq_one_letter_code
_entity_poly.pdbx_strand_id
1 'polypeptide(L)'
;MESDPDAMMCAANEISSKIQHFSTHIPQLRDSLVSTVRAPCEQAITTVIELGTAARELELIPASSPSSHRSAVLSARTRNVAARAHEQFVAVHQLAQSALQDANKTAVEVAYWSGRVDTCVHQVRDAMGLLQSEIQETKEQVKTSQQTIEAAQRDIQRANETIAHANGELIGARAVAIVRDVFTFGLGVIADLGNCYRNIGHWERVIADASRSCEDARNRIGIAEAQLANYHSSIERLSGRQDQLNNIVPQLDDARQSLNRHREHMLELVTTTFDVSVFLGGLAAQTAPWDAIQTASGHMEAITKLQSVVNANPRLIDICTMDAARLNDSLRSIASADLKALMKAYVCVDTFRVYEWLRGLSAALSHVGNGWSSLMRRCAEMIRGGSI
;
A
#
# COMPACT_ATOMS: atom_id res chain seq x y z
N MET A 1 11.96 28.80 -8.39
CA MET A 1 12.87 27.90 -7.65
C MET A 1 13.60 27.10 -8.71
N GLU A 2 14.93 27.21 -8.77
CA GLU A 2 15.72 26.39 -9.69
C GLU A 2 15.63 24.94 -9.21
N SER A 3 14.96 24.07 -9.97
CA SER A 3 14.86 22.65 -9.64
C SER A 3 16.23 22.00 -9.81
N ASP A 4 16.88 21.68 -8.69
CA ASP A 4 18.20 21.07 -8.66
C ASP A 4 18.10 19.56 -9.00
N PRO A 5 18.66 19.10 -10.14
CA PRO A 5 18.66 17.69 -10.52
C PRO A 5 19.36 16.80 -9.48
N ASP A 6 20.35 17.32 -8.76
CA ASP A 6 21.09 16.57 -7.74
C ASP A 6 20.18 16.29 -6.53
N ALA A 7 19.38 17.27 -6.12
CA ALA A 7 18.38 17.09 -5.07
C ALA A 7 17.33 16.03 -5.45
N MET A 8 16.89 16.02 -6.71
CA MET A 8 15.96 15.00 -7.23
C MET A 8 16.59 13.61 -7.26
N MET A 9 17.86 13.50 -7.66
CA MET A 9 18.62 12.25 -7.65
C MET A 9 18.80 11.73 -6.21
N CYS A 10 19.13 12.60 -5.25
CA CYS A 10 19.20 12.25 -3.84
C CYS A 10 17.86 11.72 -3.32
N ALA A 11 16.75 12.37 -3.67
CA ALA A 11 15.41 11.90 -3.29
C ALA A 11 15.09 10.53 -3.90
N ALA A 12 15.39 10.31 -5.19
CA ALA A 12 15.19 9.04 -5.87
C ALA A 12 16.00 7.89 -5.22
N ASN A 13 17.23 8.19 -4.79
CA ASN A 13 18.07 7.24 -4.06
C ASN A 13 17.52 6.92 -2.66
N GLU A 14 17.04 7.93 -1.93
CA GLU A 14 16.39 7.75 -0.62
C GLU A 14 15.15 6.85 -0.73
N ILE A 15 14.30 7.12 -1.74
CA ILE A 15 13.13 6.31 -2.09
C ILE A 15 13.54 4.87 -2.38
N SER A 16 14.56 4.68 -3.21
CA SER A 16 15.03 3.34 -3.61
C SER A 16 15.53 2.53 -2.40
N SER A 17 16.26 3.17 -1.49
CA SER A 17 16.69 2.55 -0.24
C SER A 17 15.51 2.10 0.62
N LYS A 18 14.45 2.91 0.71
CA LYS A 18 13.24 2.58 1.46
C LYS A 18 12.45 1.45 0.84
N ILE A 19 12.40 1.37 -0.48
CA ILE A 19 11.77 0.24 -1.19
C ILE A 19 12.49 -1.08 -0.89
N GLN A 20 13.82 -1.07 -0.88
CA GLN A 20 14.61 -2.25 -0.49
C GLN A 20 14.33 -2.67 0.96
N HIS A 21 14.21 -1.71 1.87
CA HIS A 21 13.80 -1.97 3.23
C HIS A 21 12.41 -2.64 3.28
N PHE A 22 11.40 -2.11 2.60
CA PHE A 22 10.06 -2.70 2.59
C PHE A 22 10.01 -4.08 1.93
N SER A 23 10.81 -4.31 0.89
CA SER A 23 10.92 -5.61 0.23
C SER A 23 11.40 -6.72 1.17
N THR A 24 12.18 -6.39 2.19
CA THR A 24 12.66 -7.34 3.20
C THR A 24 11.76 -7.37 4.45
N HIS A 25 11.28 -6.21 4.89
CA HIS A 25 10.56 -6.06 6.14
C HIS A 25 9.11 -6.55 6.07
N ILE A 26 8.39 -6.32 4.97
CA ILE A 26 6.97 -6.72 4.85
C ILE A 26 6.78 -8.24 4.92
N PRO A 27 7.57 -9.07 4.21
CA PRO A 27 7.51 -10.52 4.38
C PRO A 27 7.81 -10.97 5.81
N GLN A 28 8.81 -10.34 6.45
CA GLN A 28 9.18 -10.65 7.83
C GLN A 28 8.05 -10.34 8.83
N LEU A 29 7.26 -9.28 8.62
CA LEU A 29 6.10 -8.99 9.48
C LEU A 29 5.05 -10.11 9.41
N ARG A 30 4.80 -10.65 8.21
CA ARG A 30 3.89 -11.78 8.03
C ARG A 30 4.41 -13.02 8.76
N ASP A 31 5.67 -13.36 8.57
CA ASP A 31 6.28 -14.53 9.23
C ASP A 31 6.34 -14.35 10.76
N SER A 32 6.59 -13.11 11.22
CA SER A 32 6.55 -12.73 12.62
C SER A 32 5.15 -12.88 13.22
N LEU A 33 4.10 -12.46 12.50
CA LEU A 33 2.72 -12.66 12.95
C LEU A 33 2.43 -14.15 13.19
N VAL A 34 2.72 -14.98 12.18
CA VAL A 34 2.47 -16.42 12.25
C VAL A 34 3.26 -17.05 13.40
N SER A 35 4.56 -16.79 13.49
CA SER A 35 5.41 -17.39 14.53
C SER A 35 5.04 -16.91 15.94
N THR A 36 4.68 -15.64 16.11
CA THR A 36 4.33 -15.05 17.41
C THR A 36 2.98 -15.56 17.92
N VAL A 37 1.99 -15.73 17.03
CA VAL A 37 0.63 -16.14 17.44
C VAL A 37 0.50 -17.65 17.56
N ARG A 38 1.15 -18.42 16.68
CA ARG A 38 0.91 -19.86 16.55
C ARG A 38 1.28 -20.65 17.79
N ALA A 39 2.50 -20.54 18.29
CA ALA A 39 2.93 -21.33 19.44
C ALA A 39 2.11 -21.05 20.72
N PRO A 40 1.84 -19.78 21.10
CA PRO A 40 0.93 -19.49 22.20
C PRO A 40 -0.50 -19.99 21.98
N CYS A 41 -1.01 -19.95 20.75
CA CYS A 41 -2.35 -20.45 20.44
C CYS A 41 -2.43 -21.98 20.57
N GLU A 42 -1.41 -22.70 20.11
CA GLU A 42 -1.30 -24.16 20.31
C GLU A 42 -1.25 -24.53 21.80
N GLN A 43 -0.58 -23.70 22.62
CA GLN A 43 -0.57 -23.86 24.07
C GLN A 43 -1.96 -23.64 24.68
N ALA A 44 -2.67 -22.57 24.27
CA ALA A 44 -4.04 -22.29 24.70
C ALA A 44 -4.98 -23.46 24.36
N ILE A 45 -4.89 -23.95 23.13
CA ILE A 45 -5.63 -25.11 22.64
C ILE A 45 -5.34 -26.37 23.46
N THR A 46 -4.08 -26.64 23.78
CA THR A 46 -3.69 -27.79 24.61
C THR A 46 -4.36 -27.70 25.98
N THR A 47 -4.41 -26.52 26.58
CA THR A 47 -5.11 -26.29 27.85
C THR A 47 -6.62 -26.54 27.74
N VAL A 48 -7.26 -26.21 26.61
CA VAL A 48 -8.68 -26.55 26.37
C VAL A 48 -8.91 -28.07 26.31
N ILE A 49 -7.98 -28.81 25.70
CA ILE A 49 -8.05 -30.29 25.66
C ILE A 49 -7.88 -30.88 27.07
N GLU A 50 -6.95 -30.33 27.86
CA GLU A 50 -6.79 -30.68 29.28
C GLU A 50 -8.06 -30.39 30.08
N LEU A 51 -8.74 -29.26 29.80
CA LEU A 51 -10.01 -28.90 30.44
C LEU A 51 -11.10 -29.93 30.13
N GLY A 52 -11.26 -30.32 28.87
CA GLY A 52 -12.23 -31.33 28.49
C GLY A 52 -11.96 -32.70 29.14
N THR A 53 -10.68 -33.06 29.30
CA THR A 53 -10.28 -34.28 30.01
C THR A 53 -10.64 -34.19 31.51
N ALA A 54 -10.36 -33.05 32.16
CA ALA A 54 -10.69 -32.83 33.56
C ALA A 54 -12.20 -32.79 33.82
N ALA A 55 -12.97 -32.16 32.92
CA ALA A 55 -14.43 -32.14 32.99
C ALA A 55 -15.02 -33.56 32.89
N ARG A 56 -14.45 -34.40 32.02
CA ARG A 56 -14.86 -35.80 31.89
C ARG A 56 -14.54 -36.64 33.13
N GLU A 57 -13.38 -36.42 33.75
CA GLU A 57 -13.04 -37.07 35.03
C GLU A 57 -14.01 -36.68 36.15
N LEU A 58 -14.48 -35.42 36.16
CA LEU A 58 -15.48 -34.93 37.09
C LEU A 58 -16.85 -35.60 36.88
N GLU A 59 -17.24 -35.85 35.64
CA GLU A 59 -18.50 -36.53 35.27
C GLU A 59 -18.55 -38.00 35.71
N LEU A 60 -17.40 -38.70 35.71
CA LEU A 60 -17.30 -40.10 36.10
C LEU A 60 -17.50 -40.35 37.61
N ILE A 61 -17.57 -39.29 38.43
CA ILE A 61 -17.85 -39.41 39.86
C ILE A 61 -19.36 -39.61 40.05
N PRO A 62 -19.83 -40.78 40.52
CA PRO A 62 -21.26 -41.01 40.72
C PRO A 62 -21.80 -40.05 41.78
N ALA A 63 -22.94 -39.42 41.51
CA ALA A 63 -23.62 -38.48 42.41
C ALA A 63 -23.93 -39.06 43.81
N SER A 64 -23.90 -40.38 43.94
CA SER A 64 -24.14 -41.14 45.18
C SER A 64 -22.88 -41.39 46.02
N SER A 65 -21.68 -41.01 45.59
CA SER A 65 -20.43 -41.24 46.33
C SER A 65 -20.11 -40.07 47.28
N PRO A 66 -20.12 -40.27 48.61
CA PRO A 66 -19.94 -39.20 49.59
C PRO A 66 -18.48 -38.73 49.77
N SER A 67 -17.63 -38.87 48.75
CA SER A 67 -16.26 -38.34 48.79
C SER A 67 -16.25 -36.85 48.40
N SER A 68 -16.76 -35.99 49.30
CA SER A 68 -16.80 -34.52 49.11
C SER A 68 -15.42 -33.96 48.73
N HIS A 69 -14.35 -34.58 49.23
CA HIS A 69 -12.98 -34.17 48.95
C HIS A 69 -12.55 -34.40 47.50
N ARG A 70 -12.83 -35.57 46.90
CA ARG A 70 -12.38 -35.89 45.52
C ARG A 70 -13.11 -35.03 44.48
N SER A 71 -14.41 -34.82 44.67
CA SER A 71 -15.21 -33.94 43.81
C SER A 71 -14.78 -32.48 43.93
N ALA A 72 -14.51 -32.00 45.15
CA ALA A 72 -14.00 -30.64 45.36
C ALA A 72 -12.62 -30.41 44.72
N VAL A 73 -11.70 -31.38 44.84
CA VAL A 73 -10.37 -31.31 44.22
C VAL A 73 -10.46 -31.28 42.70
N LEU A 74 -11.30 -32.13 42.09
CA LEU A 74 -11.48 -32.16 40.64
C LEU A 74 -12.18 -30.89 40.13
N SER A 75 -13.20 -30.38 40.84
CA SER A 75 -13.84 -29.10 40.50
C SER A 75 -12.85 -27.93 40.56
N ALA A 76 -12.00 -27.87 41.60
CA ALA A 76 -10.96 -26.86 41.71
C ALA A 76 -9.91 -26.98 40.58
N ARG A 77 -9.52 -28.20 40.21
CA ARG A 77 -8.63 -28.45 39.07
C ARG A 77 -9.24 -27.95 37.77
N THR A 78 -10.50 -28.27 37.48
CA THR A 78 -11.21 -27.85 36.27
C THR A 78 -11.29 -26.32 36.20
N ARG A 79 -11.61 -25.64 37.32
CA ARG A 79 -11.60 -24.18 37.40
C ARG A 79 -10.23 -23.58 37.11
N ASN A 80 -9.16 -24.13 37.70
CA ASN A 80 -7.80 -23.64 37.48
C ASN A 80 -7.37 -23.81 36.00
N VAL A 81 -7.71 -24.94 35.37
CA VAL A 81 -7.41 -25.16 33.94
C VAL A 81 -8.24 -24.23 33.05
N ALA A 82 -9.50 -23.98 33.40
CA ALA A 82 -10.37 -23.02 32.70
C ALA A 82 -9.82 -21.59 32.75
N ALA A 83 -9.44 -21.11 33.94
CA ALA A 83 -8.83 -19.79 34.13
C ALA A 83 -7.53 -19.66 33.31
N ARG A 84 -6.67 -20.68 33.35
CA ARG A 84 -5.43 -20.71 32.56
C ARG A 84 -5.69 -20.69 31.05
N ALA A 85 -6.72 -21.39 30.56
CA ALA A 85 -7.10 -21.35 29.14
C ALA A 85 -7.50 -19.93 28.72
N HIS A 86 -8.32 -19.27 29.54
CA HIS A 86 -8.73 -17.88 29.30
C HIS A 86 -7.53 -16.93 29.29
N GLU A 87 -6.66 -16.98 30.30
CA GLU A 87 -5.44 -16.15 30.38
C GLU A 87 -4.54 -16.34 29.15
N GLN A 88 -4.39 -17.58 28.67
CA GLN A 88 -3.61 -17.87 27.47
C GLN A 88 -4.25 -17.24 26.22
N PHE A 89 -5.57 -17.37 26.00
CA PHE A 89 -6.24 -16.71 24.88
C PHE A 89 -6.15 -15.18 24.95
N VAL A 90 -6.24 -14.59 26.14
CA VAL A 90 -6.02 -13.15 26.34
C VAL A 90 -4.60 -12.76 25.95
N ALA A 91 -3.59 -13.52 26.37
CA ALA A 91 -2.20 -13.28 26.01
C ALA A 91 -1.97 -13.38 24.49
N VAL A 92 -2.53 -14.40 23.82
CA VAL A 92 -2.41 -14.53 22.34
C VAL A 92 -3.11 -13.37 21.64
N HIS A 93 -4.28 -12.95 22.13
CA HIS A 93 -4.98 -11.78 21.58
C HIS A 93 -4.15 -10.50 21.69
N GLN A 94 -3.48 -10.26 22.84
CA GLN A 94 -2.58 -9.13 23.02
C GLN A 94 -1.39 -9.17 22.04
N LEU A 95 -0.82 -10.35 21.80
CA LEU A 95 0.24 -10.52 20.80
C LEU A 95 -0.24 -10.18 19.38
N ALA A 96 -1.44 -10.64 19.00
CA ALA A 96 -2.04 -10.31 17.72
C ALA A 96 -2.36 -8.81 17.59
N GLN A 97 -2.79 -8.15 18.67
CA GLN A 97 -2.96 -6.70 18.70
C GLN A 97 -1.64 -5.95 18.52
N SER A 98 -0.56 -6.39 19.18
CA SER A 98 0.78 -5.81 18.99
C SER A 98 1.23 -5.93 17.53
N ALA A 99 1.06 -7.12 16.93
CA ALA A 99 1.40 -7.33 15.52
C ALA A 99 0.55 -6.46 14.58
N LEU A 100 -0.73 -6.22 14.91
CA LEU A 100 -1.60 -5.30 14.16
C LEU A 100 -1.09 -3.86 14.22
N GLN A 101 -0.65 -3.41 15.40
CA GLN A 101 -0.08 -2.07 15.58
C GLN A 101 1.19 -1.89 14.75
N ASP A 102 2.07 -2.89 14.75
CA ASP A 102 3.29 -2.89 13.94
C ASP A 102 2.97 -2.88 12.45
N ALA A 103 2.03 -3.71 11.99
CA ALA A 103 1.58 -3.72 10.60
C ALA A 103 0.97 -2.37 10.18
N ASN A 104 0.16 -1.75 11.04
CA ASN A 104 -0.43 -0.43 10.78
C ASN A 104 0.64 0.66 10.68
N LYS A 105 1.64 0.65 11.58
CA LYS A 105 2.76 1.59 11.52
C LYS A 105 3.50 1.48 10.19
N THR A 106 3.86 0.27 9.78
CA THR A 106 4.53 0.04 8.50
C THR A 106 3.65 0.43 7.31
N ALA A 107 2.33 0.20 7.38
CA ALA A 107 1.40 0.62 6.33
C ALA A 107 1.35 2.14 6.16
N VAL A 108 1.37 2.89 7.27
CA VAL A 108 1.46 4.36 7.25
C VAL A 108 2.79 4.82 6.65
N GLU A 109 3.91 4.16 6.99
CA GLU A 109 5.21 4.47 6.41
C GLU A 109 5.22 4.23 4.89
N VAL A 110 4.70 3.08 4.42
CA VAL A 110 4.59 2.79 2.99
C VAL A 110 3.73 3.84 2.27
N ALA A 111 2.60 4.24 2.86
CA ALA A 111 1.74 5.27 2.29
C ALA A 111 2.44 6.63 2.21
N TYR A 112 3.20 7.01 3.24
CA TYR A 112 4.01 8.23 3.24
C TYR A 112 5.03 8.21 2.09
N TRP A 113 5.78 7.12 1.92
CA TRP A 113 6.78 7.01 0.86
C TRP A 113 6.15 6.97 -0.53
N SER A 114 4.97 6.35 -0.69
CA SER A 114 4.19 6.40 -1.93
C SER A 114 3.84 7.84 -2.30
N GLY A 115 3.36 8.65 -1.35
CA GLY A 115 3.08 10.08 -1.58
C GLY A 115 4.34 10.90 -1.89
N ARG A 116 5.49 10.57 -1.28
CA ARG A 116 6.78 11.21 -1.63
C ARG A 116 7.21 10.90 -3.05
N VAL A 117 7.08 9.65 -3.50
CA VAL A 117 7.39 9.28 -4.88
C VAL A 117 6.50 10.01 -5.86
N ASP A 118 5.19 10.06 -5.62
CA ASP A 118 4.27 10.80 -6.49
C ASP A 118 4.66 12.27 -6.56
N THR A 119 5.00 12.90 -5.43
CA THR A 119 5.48 14.29 -5.40
C THR A 119 6.75 14.46 -6.21
N CYS A 120 7.73 13.57 -6.07
CA CYS A 120 8.99 13.60 -6.80
C CYS A 120 8.78 13.44 -8.32
N VAL A 121 7.91 12.51 -8.74
CA VAL A 121 7.53 12.31 -10.14
C VAL A 121 6.92 13.59 -10.74
N HIS A 122 6.03 14.26 -10.01
CA HIS A 122 5.44 15.52 -10.48
C HIS A 122 6.50 16.62 -10.59
N GLN A 123 7.36 16.76 -9.59
CA GLN A 123 8.46 17.75 -9.61
C GLN A 123 9.42 17.53 -10.78
N VAL A 124 9.80 16.28 -11.07
CA VAL A 124 10.65 15.94 -12.23
C VAL A 124 9.93 16.27 -13.53
N ARG A 125 8.63 15.95 -13.65
CA ARG A 125 7.84 16.26 -14.85
C ARG A 125 7.71 17.76 -15.08
N ASP A 126 7.45 18.54 -14.03
CA ASP A 126 7.35 20.00 -14.09
C ASP A 126 8.71 20.60 -14.48
N ALA A 127 9.80 20.11 -13.88
CA ALA A 127 11.15 20.54 -14.25
C ALA A 127 11.47 20.22 -15.72
N MET A 128 11.13 19.02 -16.20
CA MET A 128 11.29 18.68 -17.61
C MET A 128 10.48 19.60 -18.54
N GLY A 129 9.24 19.94 -18.16
CA GLY A 129 8.40 20.85 -18.95
C GLY A 129 8.98 22.26 -19.04
N LEU A 130 9.47 22.80 -17.92
CA LEU A 130 10.15 24.10 -17.89
C LEU A 130 11.43 24.07 -18.73
N LEU A 131 12.22 23.02 -18.61
CA LEU A 131 13.50 22.88 -19.30
C LEU A 131 13.31 22.74 -20.82
N GLN A 132 12.26 22.03 -21.25
CA GLN A 132 11.86 21.99 -22.67
C GLN A 132 11.46 23.37 -23.19
N SER A 133 10.73 24.16 -22.40
CA SER A 133 10.36 25.53 -22.75
C SER A 133 11.60 26.43 -22.89
N GLU A 134 12.54 26.36 -21.95
CA GLU A 134 13.79 27.14 -22.00
C GLU A 134 14.68 26.77 -23.20
N ILE A 135 14.79 25.47 -23.52
CA ILE A 135 15.50 25.01 -24.71
C ILE A 135 14.83 25.58 -25.98
N GLN A 136 13.51 25.57 -26.04
CA GLN A 136 12.77 26.09 -27.19
C GLN A 136 12.95 27.60 -27.35
N GLU A 137 12.86 28.36 -26.25
CA GLU A 137 13.12 29.80 -26.24
C GLU A 137 14.55 30.11 -26.70
N THR A 138 15.54 29.37 -26.18
CA THR A 138 16.95 29.57 -26.57
C THR A 138 17.17 29.24 -28.06
N LYS A 139 16.49 28.23 -28.60
CA LYS A 139 16.52 27.92 -30.05
C LYS A 139 15.91 29.04 -30.90
N GLU A 140 14.85 29.67 -30.41
CA GLU A 140 14.25 30.83 -31.09
C GLU A 140 15.22 32.02 -31.07
N GLN A 141 15.91 32.27 -29.95
CA GLN A 141 16.95 33.30 -29.85
C GLN A 141 18.11 33.04 -30.83
N VAL A 142 18.55 31.79 -30.97
CA VAL A 142 19.54 31.37 -31.99
C VAL A 142 19.06 31.76 -33.40
N LYS A 143 17.81 31.44 -33.72
CA LYS A 143 17.23 31.78 -35.04
C LYS A 143 17.20 33.30 -35.27
N THR A 144 16.85 34.10 -34.26
CA THR A 144 16.84 35.57 -34.36
C THR A 144 18.24 36.15 -34.53
N SER A 145 19.24 35.67 -33.79
CA SER A 145 20.62 36.11 -33.97
C SER A 145 21.17 35.72 -35.35
N GLN A 146 20.82 34.54 -35.87
CA GLN A 146 21.19 34.12 -37.22
C GLN A 146 20.59 35.04 -38.30
N GLN A 147 19.30 35.39 -38.17
CA GLN A 147 18.64 36.35 -39.06
C GLN A 147 19.28 37.74 -39.01
N THR A 148 19.78 38.15 -37.84
CA THR A 148 20.49 39.42 -37.66
C THR A 148 21.82 39.43 -38.42
N ILE A 149 22.57 38.32 -38.38
CA ILE A 149 23.80 38.14 -39.15
C ILE A 149 23.50 38.22 -40.66
N GLU A 150 22.50 37.47 -41.13
CA GLU A 150 22.11 37.50 -42.56
C GLU A 150 21.67 38.90 -43.02
N ALA A 151 20.92 39.63 -42.17
CA ALA A 151 20.54 41.01 -42.47
C ALA A 151 21.76 41.93 -42.55
N ALA A 152 22.66 41.86 -41.59
CA ALA A 152 23.88 42.67 -41.58
C ALA A 152 24.82 42.33 -42.76
N GLN A 153 24.91 41.06 -43.16
CA GLN A 153 25.65 40.65 -44.36
C GLN A 153 25.07 41.27 -45.64
N ARG A 154 23.74 41.31 -45.77
CA ARG A 154 23.07 42.01 -46.88
C ARG A 154 23.31 43.51 -46.85
N ASP A 155 23.39 44.12 -45.67
CA ASP A 155 23.70 45.54 -45.51
C ASP A 155 25.14 45.86 -45.94
N ILE A 156 26.11 45.01 -45.57
CA ILE A 156 27.50 45.10 -46.05
C ILE A 156 27.58 45.00 -47.57
N GLN A 157 26.86 44.05 -48.16
CA GLN A 157 26.85 43.88 -49.61
C GLN A 157 26.30 45.12 -50.32
N ARG A 158 25.16 45.66 -49.86
CA ARG A 158 24.57 46.89 -50.40
C ARG A 158 25.50 48.10 -50.23
N ALA A 159 26.17 48.22 -49.08
CA ALA A 159 27.13 49.29 -48.84
C ALA A 159 28.36 49.16 -49.76
N ASN A 160 28.87 47.95 -50.01
CA ASN A 160 29.97 47.70 -50.95
C ASN A 160 29.58 48.03 -52.39
N GLU A 161 28.37 47.65 -52.83
CA GLU A 161 27.83 48.03 -54.15
C GLU A 161 27.73 49.55 -54.29
N THR A 162 27.29 50.25 -53.24
CA THR A 162 27.21 51.71 -53.19
C THR A 162 28.60 52.36 -53.29
N ILE A 163 29.60 51.84 -52.56
CA ILE A 163 30.99 52.31 -52.64
C ILE A 163 31.55 52.08 -54.06
N ALA A 164 31.30 50.92 -54.66
CA ALA A 164 31.77 50.61 -56.01
C ALA A 164 31.15 51.56 -57.05
N HIS A 165 29.84 51.81 -56.95
CA HIS A 165 29.15 52.76 -57.82
C HIS A 165 29.67 54.19 -57.63
N ALA A 166 29.77 54.67 -56.39
CA ALA A 166 30.28 55.99 -56.08
C ALA A 166 31.73 56.20 -56.54
N ASN A 167 32.58 55.16 -56.46
CA ASN A 167 33.94 55.20 -57.01
C ASN A 167 33.94 55.35 -58.54
N GLY A 168 33.05 54.64 -59.24
CA GLY A 168 32.88 54.77 -60.69
C GLY A 168 32.49 56.19 -61.10
N GLU A 169 31.51 56.77 -60.40
CA GLU A 169 31.05 58.15 -60.63
C GLU A 169 32.12 59.19 -60.26
N LEU A 170 32.90 58.94 -59.22
CA LEU A 170 34.00 59.83 -58.79
C LEU A 170 35.16 59.84 -59.80
N ILE A 171 35.48 58.69 -60.41
CA ILE A 171 36.43 58.62 -61.53
C ILE A 171 35.91 59.43 -62.71
N GLY A 172 34.62 59.27 -63.07
CA GLY A 172 33.97 60.05 -64.12
C GLY A 172 34.00 61.56 -63.84
N ALA A 173 33.64 61.98 -62.63
CA ALA A 173 33.65 63.37 -62.21
C ALA A 173 35.06 63.99 -62.23
N ARG A 174 36.09 63.23 -61.81
CA ARG A 174 37.50 63.65 -61.88
C ARG A 174 38.00 63.77 -63.32
N ALA A 175 37.65 62.82 -64.20
CA ALA A 175 38.01 62.87 -65.61
C ALA A 175 37.40 64.10 -66.31
N VAL A 176 36.13 64.42 -66.02
CA VAL A 176 35.46 65.62 -66.53
C VAL A 176 36.14 66.89 -66.03
N ALA A 177 36.51 66.95 -64.75
CA ALA A 177 37.23 68.10 -64.19
C ALA A 177 38.59 68.33 -64.89
N ILE A 178 39.39 67.27 -65.09
CA ILE A 178 40.72 67.34 -65.73
C ILE A 178 40.61 67.76 -67.20
N VAL A 179 39.75 67.09 -67.98
CA VAL A 179 39.55 67.43 -69.40
C VAL A 179 39.15 68.90 -69.52
N ARG A 180 38.27 69.36 -68.63
CA ARG A 180 37.76 70.73 -68.68
C ARG A 180 38.78 71.77 -68.26
N ASP A 181 39.61 71.50 -67.26
CA ASP A 181 40.76 72.35 -66.89
C ASP A 181 41.76 72.49 -68.05
N VAL A 182 42.03 71.37 -68.75
CA VAL A 182 42.94 71.34 -69.90
C VAL A 182 42.36 72.12 -71.10
N PHE A 183 41.08 71.97 -71.40
CA PHE A 183 40.45 72.59 -72.57
C PHE A 183 40.05 74.06 -72.37
N THR A 184 39.81 74.50 -71.14
CA THR A 184 39.39 75.89 -70.87
C THR A 184 40.53 76.84 -70.53
N PHE A 185 41.79 76.37 -70.51
CA PHE A 185 42.99 77.18 -70.19
C PHE A 185 42.82 78.04 -68.93
N GLY A 186 42.08 77.54 -67.92
CA GLY A 186 41.81 78.25 -66.67
C GLY A 186 40.78 79.39 -66.73
N LEU A 187 40.10 79.61 -67.87
CA LEU A 187 39.07 80.67 -68.06
C LEU A 187 37.63 80.15 -68.03
N GLY A 188 37.43 78.85 -67.85
CA GLY A 188 36.11 78.24 -67.76
C GLY A 188 35.39 78.61 -66.46
N VAL A 189 34.46 79.58 -66.54
CA VAL A 189 33.40 79.93 -65.58
C VAL A 189 33.53 79.25 -64.20
N ILE A 190 34.04 79.99 -63.22
CA ILE A 190 34.24 79.58 -61.80
C ILE A 190 33.04 78.80 -61.21
N ALA A 191 31.81 79.11 -61.65
CA ALA A 191 30.60 78.43 -61.20
C ALA A 191 30.51 76.94 -61.56
N ASP A 192 31.11 76.52 -62.68
CA ASP A 192 30.94 75.20 -63.25
C ASP A 192 32.04 74.20 -62.79
N LEU A 193 33.28 74.68 -62.61
CA LEU A 193 34.32 73.99 -61.84
C LEU A 193 33.87 73.75 -60.38
N GLY A 194 33.22 74.74 -59.77
CA GLY A 194 32.60 74.59 -58.44
C GLY A 194 31.52 73.51 -58.40
N ASN A 195 30.88 73.19 -59.53
CA ASN A 195 29.91 72.09 -59.62
C ASN A 195 30.61 70.72 -59.71
N CYS A 196 31.70 70.61 -60.48
CA CYS A 196 32.56 69.42 -60.50
C CYS A 196 33.14 69.09 -59.13
N TYR A 197 33.70 70.07 -58.42
CA TYR A 197 34.23 69.86 -57.07
C TYR A 197 33.14 69.52 -56.04
N ARG A 198 31.94 70.10 -56.17
CA ARG A 198 30.78 69.70 -55.34
C ARG A 198 30.36 68.26 -55.60
N ASN A 199 30.39 67.79 -56.84
CA ASN A 199 30.11 66.39 -57.18
C ASN A 199 31.16 65.43 -56.63
N ILE A 200 32.45 65.76 -56.74
CA ILE A 200 33.52 64.95 -56.12
C ILE A 200 33.31 64.87 -54.60
N GLY A 201 33.10 66.00 -53.93
CA GLY A 201 32.84 66.02 -52.49
C GLY A 201 31.49 65.42 -52.06
N HIS A 202 30.53 65.25 -52.97
CA HIS A 202 29.31 64.48 -52.73
C HIS A 202 29.61 62.97 -52.72
N TRP A 203 30.28 62.47 -53.75
CA TRP A 203 30.63 61.05 -53.85
C TRP A 203 31.62 60.60 -52.78
N GLU A 204 32.56 61.46 -52.35
CA GLU A 204 33.44 61.20 -51.21
C GLU A 204 32.64 61.04 -49.90
N ARG A 205 31.59 61.85 -49.69
CA ARG A 205 30.67 61.69 -48.55
C ARG A 205 29.87 60.40 -48.63
N VAL A 206 29.36 60.05 -49.81
CA VAL A 206 28.63 58.77 -50.03
C VAL A 206 29.52 57.58 -49.69
N ILE A 207 30.80 57.59 -50.13
CA ILE A 207 31.77 56.53 -49.80
C ILE A 207 32.02 56.48 -48.28
N ALA A 208 32.17 57.64 -47.62
CA ALA A 208 32.42 57.70 -46.17
C ALA A 208 31.21 57.19 -45.35
N ASP A 209 30.00 57.51 -45.78
CA ASP A 209 28.76 57.06 -45.13
C ASP A 209 28.54 55.56 -45.35
N ALA A 210 28.75 55.06 -46.57
CA ALA A 210 28.69 53.63 -46.86
C ALA A 210 29.77 52.83 -46.12
N SER A 211 30.98 53.38 -45.97
CA SER A 211 32.05 52.76 -45.18
C SER A 211 31.68 52.67 -43.69
N ARG A 212 31.07 53.72 -43.13
CA ARG A 212 30.54 53.69 -41.76
C ARG A 212 29.41 52.66 -41.59
N SER A 213 28.54 52.53 -42.59
CA SER A 213 27.50 51.50 -42.59
C SER A 213 28.06 50.08 -42.64
N CYS A 214 29.15 49.84 -43.36
CA CYS A 214 29.87 48.56 -43.35
C CYS A 214 30.45 48.25 -41.96
N GLU A 215 31.05 49.25 -41.31
CA GLU A 215 31.64 49.08 -39.97
C GLU A 215 30.57 48.76 -38.92
N ASP A 216 29.44 49.48 -38.95
CA ASP A 216 28.31 49.22 -38.06
C ASP A 216 27.72 47.81 -38.27
N ALA A 217 27.54 47.41 -39.53
CA ALA A 217 27.08 46.07 -39.86
C ALA A 217 28.06 44.96 -39.41
N ARG A 218 29.39 45.19 -39.50
CA ARG A 218 30.40 44.27 -38.94
C ARG A 218 30.31 44.16 -37.42
N ASN A 219 30.13 45.28 -36.72
CA ASN A 219 29.93 45.26 -35.26
C ASN A 219 28.67 44.47 -34.88
N ARG A 220 27.56 44.65 -35.62
CA ARG A 220 26.32 43.89 -35.43
C ARG A 220 26.53 42.39 -35.63
N ILE A 221 27.31 41.97 -36.63
CA ILE A 221 27.69 40.57 -36.83
C ILE A 221 28.48 40.05 -35.63
N GLY A 222 29.53 40.76 -35.21
CA GLY A 222 30.37 40.32 -34.08
C GLY A 222 29.58 40.16 -32.77
N ILE A 223 28.64 41.07 -32.49
CA ILE A 223 27.73 40.94 -31.33
C ILE A 223 26.82 39.72 -31.47
N ALA A 224 26.23 39.51 -32.64
CA ALA A 224 25.33 38.39 -32.89
C ALA A 224 26.06 37.03 -32.85
N GLU A 225 27.30 36.96 -33.33
CA GLU A 225 28.16 35.76 -33.24
C GLU A 225 28.50 35.42 -31.79
N ALA A 226 28.86 36.43 -30.98
CA ALA A 226 29.10 36.23 -29.55
C ALA A 226 27.84 35.73 -28.82
N GLN A 227 26.66 36.27 -29.16
CA GLN A 227 25.38 35.79 -28.62
C GLN A 227 25.08 34.35 -29.05
N LEU A 228 25.32 33.99 -30.31
CA LEU A 228 25.13 32.64 -30.81
C LEU A 228 25.99 31.62 -30.05
N ALA A 229 27.26 31.94 -29.78
CA ALA A 229 28.13 31.07 -29.00
C ALA A 229 27.58 30.83 -27.58
N ASN A 230 27.08 31.90 -26.93
CA ASN A 230 26.46 31.80 -25.62
C ASN A 230 25.18 30.97 -25.63
N TYR A 231 24.33 31.12 -26.65
CA TYR A 231 23.10 30.34 -26.77
C TYR A 231 23.36 28.87 -27.06
N HIS A 232 24.35 28.53 -27.89
CA HIS A 232 24.73 27.13 -28.13
C HIS A 232 25.24 26.46 -26.85
N SER A 233 26.11 27.14 -26.10
CA SER A 233 26.58 26.64 -24.79
C SER A 233 25.41 26.46 -23.81
N SER A 234 24.43 27.37 -23.83
CA SER A 234 23.24 27.26 -22.99
C SER A 234 22.36 26.06 -23.38
N ILE A 235 22.14 25.82 -24.67
CA ILE A 235 21.40 24.66 -25.17
C ILE A 235 22.09 23.35 -24.76
N GLU A 236 23.42 23.27 -24.88
CA GLU A 236 24.19 22.08 -24.49
C GLU A 236 24.05 21.79 -22.99
N ARG A 237 24.21 22.81 -22.15
CA ARG A 237 24.03 22.70 -20.70
C ARG A 237 22.60 22.26 -20.33
N LEU A 238 21.59 22.86 -20.97
CA LEU A 238 20.19 22.48 -20.74
C LEU A 238 19.91 21.04 -21.20
N SER A 239 20.39 20.66 -22.38
CA SER A 239 20.23 19.29 -22.91
C SER A 239 20.88 18.26 -21.97
N GLY A 240 22.06 18.54 -21.42
CA GLY A 240 22.69 17.69 -20.42
C GLY A 240 21.85 17.52 -19.14
N ARG A 241 21.21 18.59 -18.66
CA ARG A 241 20.25 18.50 -17.54
C ARG A 241 18.99 17.71 -17.93
N GLN A 242 18.52 17.85 -19.16
CA GLN A 242 17.39 17.07 -19.66
C GLN A 242 17.69 15.57 -19.64
N ASP A 243 18.87 15.18 -20.10
CA ASP A 243 19.32 13.77 -20.11
C ASP A 243 19.42 13.21 -18.68
N GLN A 244 19.91 14.00 -17.72
CA GLN A 244 19.92 13.63 -16.31
C GLN A 244 18.50 13.36 -15.79
N LEU A 245 17.55 14.25 -16.04
CA LEU A 245 16.16 14.07 -15.63
C LEU A 245 15.50 12.86 -16.34
N ASN A 246 15.76 12.66 -17.63
CA ASN A 246 15.28 11.51 -18.39
C ASN A 246 15.75 10.17 -17.79
N ASN A 247 16.93 10.13 -17.18
CA ASN A 247 17.45 8.95 -16.50
C ASN A 247 16.78 8.68 -15.14
N ILE A 248 16.26 9.73 -14.47
CA ILE A 248 15.59 9.62 -13.16
C ILE A 248 14.13 9.14 -13.32
N VAL A 249 13.43 9.60 -14.36
CA VAL A 249 12.02 9.24 -14.62
C VAL A 249 11.73 7.73 -14.54
N PRO A 250 12.43 6.85 -15.27
CA PRO A 250 12.14 5.41 -15.22
C PRO A 250 12.38 4.83 -13.83
N GLN A 251 13.40 5.30 -13.10
CA GLN A 251 13.68 4.84 -11.74
C GLN A 251 12.54 5.21 -10.78
N LEU A 252 12.00 6.42 -10.90
CA LEU A 252 10.86 6.85 -10.09
C LEU A 252 9.57 6.11 -10.47
N ASP A 253 9.36 5.78 -11.74
CA ASP A 253 8.21 4.98 -12.16
C ASP A 253 8.29 3.55 -11.63
N ASP A 254 9.45 2.91 -11.70
CA ASP A 254 9.69 1.59 -11.11
C ASP A 254 9.51 1.62 -9.58
N ALA A 255 10.01 2.68 -8.94
CA ALA A 255 9.84 2.91 -7.51
C ALA A 255 8.37 3.05 -7.13
N ARG A 256 7.61 3.83 -7.90
CA ARG A 256 6.16 4.04 -7.72
C ARG A 256 5.39 2.72 -7.83
N GLN A 257 5.67 1.93 -8.86
CA GLN A 257 5.05 0.62 -9.03
C GLN A 257 5.37 -0.32 -7.85
N SER A 258 6.63 -0.33 -7.39
CA SER A 258 7.05 -1.18 -6.27
C SER A 258 6.38 -0.78 -4.96
N LEU A 259 6.27 0.52 -4.67
CA LEU A 259 5.54 1.00 -3.50
C LEU A 259 4.04 0.70 -3.58
N ASN A 260 3.43 0.78 -4.76
CA ASN A 260 2.02 0.39 -4.93
C ASN A 260 1.81 -1.09 -4.60
N ARG A 261 2.69 -1.98 -5.07
CA ARG A 261 2.66 -3.41 -4.70
C ARG A 261 2.85 -3.60 -3.19
N HIS A 262 3.81 -2.91 -2.58
CA HIS A 262 4.00 -2.96 -1.13
C HIS A 262 2.78 -2.46 -0.35
N ARG A 263 2.10 -1.42 -0.85
CA ARG A 263 0.88 -0.88 -0.25
C ARG A 263 -0.25 -1.90 -0.29
N GLU A 264 -0.44 -2.58 -1.42
CA GLU A 264 -1.41 -3.67 -1.58
C GLU A 264 -1.12 -4.82 -0.61
N HIS A 265 0.12 -5.31 -0.57
CA HIS A 265 0.53 -6.35 0.37
C HIS A 265 0.35 -5.94 1.84
N MET A 266 0.62 -4.67 2.19
CA MET A 266 0.39 -4.19 3.54
C MET A 266 -1.09 -4.11 3.90
N LEU A 267 -1.96 -3.71 2.98
CA LEU A 267 -3.40 -3.71 3.21
C LEU A 267 -3.93 -5.13 3.46
N GLU A 268 -3.47 -6.10 2.69
CA GLU A 268 -3.78 -7.52 2.89
C GLU A 268 -3.27 -8.01 4.25
N LEU A 269 -2.03 -7.67 4.63
CA LEU A 269 -1.44 -8.06 5.91
C LEU A 269 -2.16 -7.42 7.10
N VAL A 270 -2.51 -6.14 7.02
CA VAL A 270 -3.27 -5.43 8.07
C VAL A 270 -4.65 -6.07 8.22
N THR A 271 -5.34 -6.34 7.11
CA THR A 271 -6.65 -7.01 7.14
C THR A 271 -6.55 -8.40 7.76
N THR A 272 -5.54 -9.19 7.36
CA THR A 272 -5.30 -10.52 7.92
C THR A 272 -5.00 -10.47 9.42
N THR A 273 -4.14 -9.54 9.83
CA THR A 273 -3.78 -9.38 11.24
C THR A 273 -4.97 -8.91 12.08
N PHE A 274 -5.81 -8.03 11.51
CA PHE A 274 -7.05 -7.59 12.13
C PHE A 274 -8.02 -8.74 12.33
N ASP A 275 -8.26 -9.56 11.29
CA ASP A 275 -9.12 -10.74 11.37
C ASP A 275 -8.63 -11.73 12.43
N VAL A 276 -7.32 -11.99 12.48
CA VAL A 276 -6.70 -12.84 13.51
C VAL A 276 -6.92 -12.24 14.91
N SER A 277 -6.72 -10.93 15.07
CA SER A 277 -6.94 -10.26 16.36
C SER A 277 -8.39 -10.35 16.82
N VAL A 278 -9.36 -10.07 15.94
CA VAL A 278 -10.79 -10.17 16.23
C VAL A 278 -11.18 -11.60 16.58
N PHE A 279 -10.69 -12.58 15.81
CA PHE A 279 -10.93 -14.00 16.08
C PHE A 279 -10.44 -14.41 17.46
N LEU A 280 -9.17 -14.12 17.78
CA LEU A 280 -8.58 -14.44 19.09
C LEU A 280 -9.26 -13.68 20.24
N GLY A 281 -9.69 -12.44 20.01
CA GLY A 281 -10.47 -11.67 20.98
C GLY A 281 -11.83 -12.31 21.24
N GLY A 282 -12.46 -12.87 20.21
CA GLY A 282 -13.67 -13.68 20.33
C GLY A 282 -13.48 -14.95 21.15
N LEU A 283 -12.36 -15.66 20.97
CA LEU A 283 -12.01 -16.83 21.79
C LEU A 283 -11.75 -16.43 23.26
N ALA A 284 -11.03 -15.33 23.50
CA ALA A 284 -10.80 -14.79 24.83
C ALA A 284 -12.12 -14.42 25.53
N ALA A 285 -13.04 -13.76 24.82
CA ALA A 285 -14.35 -13.39 25.36
C ALA A 285 -15.22 -14.62 25.68
N GLN A 286 -15.18 -15.66 24.84
CA GLN A 286 -15.94 -16.89 25.09
C GLN A 286 -15.40 -17.74 26.26
N THR A 287 -14.11 -17.59 26.56
CA THR A 287 -13.46 -18.32 27.67
C THR A 287 -13.55 -17.56 29.00
N ALA A 288 -13.89 -16.27 28.98
CA ALA A 288 -14.03 -15.45 30.18
C ALA A 288 -14.95 -16.03 31.27
N PRO A 289 -16.13 -16.62 30.97
CA PRO A 289 -17.01 -17.16 32.02
C PRO A 289 -16.65 -18.58 32.47
N TRP A 290 -15.57 -19.19 31.95
CA TRP A 290 -15.30 -20.61 32.19
C TRP A 290 -14.91 -20.93 33.62
N ASP A 291 -14.34 -19.99 34.37
CA ASP A 291 -13.98 -20.15 35.78
C ASP A 291 -15.21 -20.21 36.72
N ALA A 292 -16.32 -19.58 36.30
CA ALA A 292 -17.60 -19.58 37.00
C ALA A 292 -18.40 -20.88 36.80
N ILE A 293 -18.07 -21.69 35.79
CA ILE A 293 -18.72 -22.97 35.53
C ILE A 293 -18.31 -23.97 36.62
N GLN A 294 -19.30 -24.62 37.23
CA GLN A 294 -19.08 -25.59 38.33
C GLN A 294 -19.39 -27.03 37.93
N THR A 295 -20.07 -27.24 36.81
CA THR A 295 -20.54 -28.55 36.36
C THR A 295 -19.74 -29.03 35.16
N ALA A 296 -19.52 -30.35 35.08
CA ALA A 296 -18.89 -30.97 33.92
C ALA A 296 -19.66 -30.65 32.62
N SER A 297 -20.99 -30.80 32.62
CA SER A 297 -21.84 -30.49 31.46
C SER A 297 -21.74 -29.04 31.00
N GLY A 298 -21.61 -28.08 31.92
CA GLY A 298 -21.42 -26.66 31.57
C GLY A 298 -20.10 -26.44 30.83
N HIS A 299 -19.02 -27.10 31.25
CA HIS A 299 -17.73 -27.03 30.54
C HIS A 299 -17.81 -27.69 29.17
N MET A 300 -18.53 -28.81 29.03
CA MET A 300 -18.71 -29.49 27.74
C MET A 300 -19.50 -28.63 26.75
N GLU A 301 -20.57 -27.96 27.22
CA GLU A 301 -21.33 -27.01 26.41
C GLU A 301 -20.45 -25.83 25.97
N ALA A 302 -19.64 -25.29 26.87
CA ALA A 302 -18.73 -24.19 26.58
C ALA A 302 -17.64 -24.58 25.57
N ILE A 303 -17.05 -25.77 25.71
CA ILE A 303 -16.08 -26.33 24.76
C ILE A 303 -16.72 -26.55 23.38
N THR A 304 -17.98 -27.01 23.34
CA THR A 304 -18.73 -27.20 22.08
C THR A 304 -19.01 -25.87 21.38
N LYS A 305 -19.36 -24.82 22.14
CA LYS A 305 -19.52 -23.45 21.61
C LYS A 305 -18.21 -22.94 21.02
N LEU A 306 -17.10 -23.09 21.74
CA LEU A 306 -15.77 -22.72 21.24
C LEU A 306 -15.42 -23.46 19.94
N GLN A 307 -15.70 -24.77 19.89
CA GLN A 307 -15.50 -25.58 18.69
C GLN A 307 -16.31 -25.06 17.50
N SER A 308 -17.55 -24.60 17.71
CA SER A 308 -18.36 -24.04 16.63
C SER A 308 -17.73 -22.79 16.01
N VAL A 309 -17.11 -21.94 16.84
CA VAL A 309 -16.47 -20.69 16.43
C VAL A 309 -15.15 -20.94 15.71
N VAL A 310 -14.38 -21.93 16.19
CA VAL A 310 -13.22 -22.48 15.50
C VAL A 310 -13.68 -22.98 14.11
N ASN A 311 -14.64 -23.90 14.04
CA ASN A 311 -15.09 -24.46 12.76
C ASN A 311 -15.67 -23.43 11.76
N ALA A 312 -16.22 -22.32 12.24
CA ALA A 312 -16.71 -21.25 11.38
C ALA A 312 -15.58 -20.46 10.67
N ASN A 313 -14.33 -20.55 11.15
CA ASN A 313 -13.20 -19.73 10.70
C ASN A 313 -11.96 -20.55 10.29
N PRO A 314 -12.06 -21.49 9.33
CA PRO A 314 -10.98 -22.42 9.00
C PRO A 314 -9.69 -21.71 8.55
N ARG A 315 -9.80 -20.63 7.77
CA ARG A 315 -8.64 -19.88 7.26
C ARG A 315 -7.78 -19.24 8.36
N LEU A 316 -8.42 -18.79 9.45
CA LEU A 316 -7.72 -18.14 10.56
C LEU A 316 -7.07 -19.17 11.49
N ILE A 317 -7.61 -20.39 11.53
CA ILE A 317 -7.04 -21.49 12.32
C ILE A 317 -5.73 -21.97 11.72
N ASP A 318 -5.59 -22.02 10.40
CA ASP A 318 -4.34 -22.42 9.74
C ASP A 318 -3.17 -21.47 10.10
N ILE A 319 -3.48 -20.21 10.41
CA ILE A 319 -2.51 -19.25 10.94
C ILE A 319 -2.15 -19.60 12.40
N CYS A 320 -3.16 -19.91 13.20
CA CYS A 320 -3.04 -20.13 14.63
C CYS A 320 -2.53 -21.51 15.05
N THR A 321 -2.61 -22.54 14.20
CA THR A 321 -2.29 -23.93 14.56
C THR A 321 -1.68 -24.69 13.39
N MET A 322 -0.75 -25.61 13.65
CA MET A 322 -0.23 -26.53 12.63
C MET A 322 -1.22 -27.65 12.26
N ASP A 323 -2.20 -27.96 13.11
CA ASP A 323 -3.06 -29.15 12.97
C ASP A 323 -4.51 -28.86 13.39
N ALA A 324 -5.19 -28.10 12.53
CA ALA A 324 -6.61 -27.76 12.69
C ALA A 324 -7.50 -29.00 12.79
N ALA A 325 -7.14 -30.08 12.09
CA ALA A 325 -7.86 -31.35 12.09
C ALA A 325 -7.79 -32.01 13.47
N ARG A 326 -6.59 -32.12 14.06
CA ARG A 326 -6.40 -32.68 15.39
C ARG A 326 -7.11 -31.88 16.49
N LEU A 327 -7.16 -30.56 16.37
CA LEU A 327 -7.97 -29.73 17.26
C LEU A 327 -9.46 -30.09 17.16
N ASN A 328 -9.98 -30.13 15.94
CA ASN A 328 -11.38 -30.44 15.70
C ASN A 328 -11.75 -31.86 16.16
N ASP A 329 -10.88 -32.84 15.93
CA ASP A 329 -11.07 -34.22 16.35
C ASP A 329 -11.01 -34.37 17.87
N SER A 330 -10.09 -33.65 18.54
CA SER A 330 -10.00 -33.65 19.99
C SER A 330 -11.24 -33.02 20.63
N LEU A 331 -11.68 -31.86 20.14
CA LEU A 331 -12.89 -31.19 20.61
C LEU A 331 -14.15 -32.02 20.32
N ARG A 332 -14.25 -32.64 19.15
CA ARG A 332 -15.37 -33.53 18.78
C ARG A 332 -15.39 -34.79 19.64
N SER A 333 -14.23 -35.38 19.94
CA SER A 333 -14.09 -36.53 20.83
C SER A 333 -14.57 -36.20 22.25
N ILE A 334 -14.23 -35.01 22.73
CA ILE A 334 -14.72 -34.48 24.01
C ILE A 334 -16.25 -34.28 23.94
N ALA A 335 -16.76 -33.49 22.99
CA ALA A 335 -18.19 -33.19 22.88
C ALA A 335 -19.09 -34.43 22.68
N SER A 336 -18.62 -35.44 21.93
CA SER A 336 -19.39 -36.67 21.68
C SER A 336 -19.44 -37.63 22.88
N ALA A 337 -18.55 -37.48 23.87
CA ALA A 337 -18.58 -38.28 25.09
C ALA A 337 -19.78 -37.93 25.98
N ASP A 338 -20.15 -36.65 26.03
CA ASP A 338 -21.31 -36.13 26.77
C ASP A 338 -22.63 -36.70 26.24
N LEU A 339 -22.77 -36.80 24.90
CA LEU A 339 -23.98 -37.33 24.26
C LEU A 339 -24.23 -38.81 24.61
N LYS A 340 -23.17 -39.61 24.77
CA LYS A 340 -23.27 -41.01 25.22
C LYS A 340 -23.55 -41.14 26.72
N ALA A 341 -23.02 -40.23 27.53
CA ALA A 341 -23.26 -40.23 28.97
C ALA A 341 -24.68 -39.73 29.30
N LEU A 342 -25.15 -38.69 28.62
CA LEU A 342 -26.54 -38.22 28.64
C LEU A 342 -27.50 -39.31 28.16
N MET A 343 -27.22 -40.02 27.05
CA MET A 343 -28.06 -41.14 26.62
C MET A 343 -28.09 -42.28 27.64
N LYS A 344 -26.96 -42.61 28.29
CA LYS A 344 -26.94 -43.61 29.36
C LYS A 344 -27.70 -43.17 30.60
N ALA A 345 -27.57 -41.91 31.01
CA ALA A 345 -28.31 -41.35 32.13
C ALA A 345 -29.82 -41.31 31.85
N TYR A 346 -30.22 -40.93 30.62
CA TYR A 346 -31.61 -40.92 30.19
C TYR A 346 -32.22 -42.34 30.17
N VAL A 347 -31.50 -43.33 29.63
CA VAL A 347 -31.91 -44.73 29.65
C VAL A 347 -32.01 -45.25 31.09
N CYS A 348 -31.10 -44.86 31.99
CA CYS A 348 -31.09 -45.27 33.39
C CYS A 348 -32.21 -44.60 34.20
N VAL A 349 -32.54 -43.33 33.93
CA VAL A 349 -33.66 -42.62 34.57
C VAL A 349 -35.01 -43.14 34.06
N ASP A 350 -35.15 -43.49 32.78
CA ASP A 350 -36.36 -44.13 32.27
C ASP A 350 -36.50 -45.56 32.81
N THR A 351 -35.43 -46.34 32.92
CA THR A 351 -35.51 -47.65 33.61
C THR A 351 -35.83 -47.50 35.10
N PHE A 352 -35.27 -46.50 35.79
CA PHE A 352 -35.55 -46.26 37.21
C PHE A 352 -36.98 -45.75 37.44
N ARG A 353 -37.51 -44.86 36.58
CA ARG A 353 -38.92 -44.43 36.61
C ARG A 353 -39.88 -45.57 36.28
N VAL A 354 -39.54 -46.44 35.32
CA VAL A 354 -40.32 -47.65 35.04
C VAL A 354 -40.24 -48.63 36.22
N TYR A 355 -39.09 -48.76 36.89
CA TYR A 355 -38.94 -49.61 38.08
C TYR A 355 -39.68 -49.06 39.31
N GLU A 356 -39.64 -47.76 39.57
CA GLU A 356 -40.42 -47.09 40.63
C GLU A 356 -41.92 -47.17 40.35
N TRP A 357 -42.33 -46.99 39.08
CA TRP A 357 -43.72 -47.19 38.67
C TRP A 357 -44.16 -48.63 38.87
N LEU A 358 -43.36 -49.63 38.46
CA LEU A 358 -43.63 -51.06 38.70
C LEU A 358 -43.60 -51.43 40.18
N ARG A 359 -42.75 -50.81 40.99
CA ARG A 359 -42.68 -51.01 42.44
C ARG A 359 -43.87 -50.39 43.17
N GLY A 360 -44.32 -49.21 42.72
CA GLY A 360 -45.57 -48.59 43.13
C GLY A 360 -46.79 -49.44 42.74
N LEU A 361 -46.78 -50.03 41.54
CA LEU A 361 -47.81 -50.97 41.07
C LEU A 361 -47.83 -52.26 41.89
N SER A 362 -46.66 -52.81 42.24
CA SER A 362 -46.53 -53.97 43.12
C SER A 362 -47.01 -53.70 44.54
N ALA A 363 -46.69 -52.54 45.11
CA ALA A 363 -47.17 -52.10 46.43
C ALA A 363 -48.69 -51.79 46.43
N ALA A 364 -49.22 -51.26 45.33
CA ALA A 364 -50.65 -51.09 45.16
C ALA A 364 -51.36 -52.46 45.03
N LEU A 365 -50.81 -53.40 44.25
CA LEU A 365 -51.38 -54.74 44.08
C LEU A 365 -51.30 -55.59 45.34
N SER A 366 -50.28 -55.42 46.19
CA SER A 366 -50.20 -56.12 47.48
C SER A 366 -51.26 -55.64 48.49
N HIS A 367 -51.68 -54.37 48.42
CA HIS A 367 -52.80 -53.84 49.23
C HIS A 367 -54.19 -54.25 48.71
N VAL A 368 -54.33 -54.63 47.44
CA VAL A 368 -55.62 -55.11 46.87
C VAL A 368 -55.72 -56.66 46.91
N GLY A 369 -54.68 -57.36 47.37
CA GLY A 369 -54.60 -58.83 47.43
C GLY A 369 -55.70 -59.53 48.24
N ASN A 370 -56.41 -58.81 49.13
CA ASN A 370 -57.55 -59.36 49.87
C ASN A 370 -58.93 -59.06 49.23
N GLY A 371 -58.99 -58.20 48.22
CA GLY A 371 -60.23 -57.84 47.51
C GLY A 371 -60.45 -58.62 46.19
N TRP A 372 -59.36 -59.02 45.51
CA TRP A 372 -59.41 -59.64 44.18
C TRP A 372 -60.01 -61.05 44.15
N SER A 373 -59.89 -61.83 45.23
CA SER A 373 -60.49 -63.17 45.30
C SER A 373 -62.03 -63.14 45.33
N SER A 374 -62.63 -62.08 45.90
CA SER A 374 -64.08 -61.89 45.90
C SER A 374 -64.62 -61.36 44.56
N LEU A 375 -63.82 -60.55 43.87
CA LEU A 375 -64.19 -59.95 42.59
C LEU A 375 -64.06 -60.97 41.44
N MET A 376 -63.01 -61.80 41.46
CA MET A 376 -62.87 -62.94 40.53
C MET A 376 -63.96 -64.00 40.75
N ARG A 377 -64.43 -64.23 41.99
CA ARG A 377 -65.54 -65.15 42.28
C ARG A 377 -66.89 -64.63 41.74
N ARG A 378 -67.17 -63.33 41.88
CA ARG A 378 -68.35 -62.68 41.30
C ARG A 378 -68.33 -62.61 39.77
N CYS A 379 -67.16 -62.42 39.15
CA CYS A 379 -67.03 -62.48 37.69
C CYS A 379 -67.22 -63.91 37.15
N ALA A 380 -66.76 -64.94 37.88
CA ALA A 380 -66.98 -66.34 37.50
C ALA A 380 -68.46 -66.79 37.63
N GLU A 381 -69.21 -66.24 38.60
CA GLU A 381 -70.65 -66.50 38.76
C GLU A 381 -71.50 -65.77 37.70
N MET A 382 -71.14 -64.54 37.31
CA MET A 382 -71.80 -63.84 36.19
C MET A 382 -71.61 -64.55 34.84
N ILE A 383 -70.47 -65.22 34.63
CA ILE A 383 -70.20 -65.95 33.38
C ILE A 383 -70.96 -67.29 33.32
N ARG A 384 -71.39 -67.86 34.46
CA ARG A 384 -72.20 -69.11 34.49
C ARG A 384 -73.71 -68.90 34.46
N GLY A 385 -74.22 -67.71 34.73
CA GLY A 385 -75.66 -67.44 34.87
C GLY A 385 -76.36 -66.81 33.65
N GLY A 386 -75.68 -66.63 32.52
CA GLY A 386 -76.20 -65.92 31.35
C GLY A 386 -76.42 -66.82 30.13
N SER A 387 -77.42 -67.70 30.18
CA SER A 387 -78.06 -68.27 28.99
C SER A 387 -79.48 -68.73 29.36
N ILE A 388 -80.46 -67.89 29.01
CA ILE A 388 -81.93 -68.05 29.11
C ILE A 388 -82.50 -68.19 30.53
#